data_AF-A0A2T4D586-F1
#
_entry.id   AF-A0A2T4D586-F1
#
_cell.length_a   1.000
_cell.length_b   1.000
_cell.length_c   1.000
_cell.angle_alpha   90.00
_cell.angle_beta   90.00
_cell.angle_gamma   90.00
#
_symmetry.space_group_name_H-M   'P 1'
#
loop_
_entity.id
_entity.type
_entity.pdbx_description
1 polymer ?
#
loop_
_entity_poly.entity_id
_entity_poly.type
_entity_poly.pdbx_seq_one_letter_code
_entity_poly.pdbx_strand_id
1 'polypeptide(L)'
;ELVIRPASTSYAALGIFDSIKPFRARLKEILEPTCSTIQHWDNTVEMLSKREEIIGCLNKIFTEFKDYQKPFLLHPIWKTLGKSPIIDKGNAYDIFVWSDFAICRTFIDCASRERDVGKVTRLYRSTLRLARILYELTQTDKVNIHNIYTQMAFNLQTDKEFALNGKMTRRFMNHPRRYNPIMKLSSITNVIMNGGHKELSPERRFDQSLYYTAQELFKDDA
;
A
#
# COMPACT_ATOMS: atom_id res chain seq x y z
N GLU A 1 2.59 -5.47 9.75
CA GLU A 1 2.23 -6.03 8.43
C GLU A 1 1.14 -5.13 7.87
N LEU A 2 1.22 -4.78 6.59
CA LEU A 2 0.25 -3.91 5.93
C LEU A 2 -0.58 -4.74 4.96
N VAL A 3 -1.89 -4.85 5.20
CA VAL A 3 -2.82 -5.59 4.33
C VAL A 3 -3.63 -4.58 3.53
N ILE A 4 -3.50 -4.63 2.20
CA ILE A 4 -4.14 -3.69 1.28
C ILE A 4 -5.37 -4.34 0.65
N ARG A 5 -6.48 -3.59 0.63
CA ARG A 5 -7.74 -4.00 0.02
C ARG A 5 -7.82 -3.52 -1.44
N PRO A 6 -8.58 -4.20 -2.31
CA PRO A 6 -8.79 -3.78 -3.70
C PRO A 6 -9.23 -2.32 -3.86
N ALA A 7 -10.11 -1.87 -2.96
CA ALA A 7 -10.58 -0.49 -2.95
C ALA A 7 -9.41 0.51 -2.87
N SER A 8 -8.44 0.26 -1.98
CA SER A 8 -7.28 1.14 -1.81
C SER A 8 -6.45 1.27 -3.09
N THR A 9 -6.15 0.17 -3.79
CA THR A 9 -5.38 0.24 -5.05
C THR A 9 -6.18 0.90 -6.17
N SER A 10 -7.50 0.73 -6.19
CA SER A 10 -8.35 1.40 -7.19
C SER A 10 -8.40 2.91 -6.98
N TYR A 11 -8.58 3.37 -5.73
CA TYR A 11 -8.55 4.80 -5.41
C TYR A 11 -7.17 5.41 -5.61
N ALA A 12 -6.09 4.68 -5.30
CA ALA A 12 -4.74 5.14 -5.61
C ALA A 12 -4.57 5.33 -7.13
N ALA A 13 -5.00 4.38 -7.96
CA ALA A 13 -4.92 4.52 -9.42
C ALA A 13 -5.71 5.71 -9.96
N LEU A 14 -6.92 5.95 -9.44
CA LEU A 14 -7.73 7.12 -9.78
C LEU A 14 -7.07 8.44 -9.34
N GLY A 15 -6.55 8.50 -8.12
CA GLY A 15 -5.86 9.69 -7.59
C GLY A 15 -4.58 10.01 -8.35
N ILE A 16 -3.83 8.98 -8.74
CA ILE A 16 -2.66 9.11 -9.62
C ILE A 16 -3.09 9.74 -10.94
N PHE A 17 -4.08 9.15 -11.63
CA PHE A 17 -4.54 9.67 -12.92
C PHE A 17 -5.07 11.09 -12.83
N ASP A 18 -5.88 11.42 -11.82
CA ASP A 18 -6.38 12.77 -11.58
C ASP A 18 -5.25 13.80 -11.49
N SER A 19 -4.19 13.46 -10.73
CA SER A 19 -3.04 14.34 -10.51
C SER A 19 -2.21 14.60 -11.77
N ILE A 20 -2.18 13.63 -12.69
CA ILE A 20 -1.39 13.68 -13.93
C ILE A 20 -2.25 13.79 -15.18
N LYS A 21 -3.56 14.03 -15.02
CA LYS A 21 -4.53 14.20 -16.11
C LYS A 21 -4.12 15.27 -17.13
N PRO A 22 -3.52 16.42 -16.74
CA PRO A 22 -2.99 17.38 -17.72
C PRO A 22 -1.97 16.79 -18.70
N PHE A 23 -1.29 15.71 -18.33
CA PHE A 23 -0.29 15.01 -19.13
C PHE A 23 -0.84 13.75 -19.82
N ARG A 24 -2.16 13.63 -19.96
CA ARG A 24 -2.83 12.45 -20.54
C ARG A 24 -2.24 11.98 -21.87
N ALA A 25 -1.89 12.90 -22.77
CA ALA A 25 -1.26 12.56 -24.05
C ALA A 25 0.07 11.81 -23.84
N ARG A 26 0.88 12.29 -22.90
CA ARG A 26 2.14 11.69 -22.54
C ARG A 26 1.98 10.33 -21.85
N LEU A 27 0.98 10.20 -20.96
CA LEU A 27 0.63 8.89 -20.40
C LEU A 27 0.26 7.89 -21.49
N LYS A 28 -0.55 8.32 -22.46
CA LYS A 28 -0.94 7.48 -23.61
C LYS A 28 0.28 7.05 -24.41
N GLU A 29 1.20 7.95 -24.74
CA GLU A 29 2.45 7.60 -25.43
C GLU A 29 3.28 6.53 -24.70
N ILE A 30 3.29 6.54 -23.36
CA ILE A 30 4.04 5.56 -22.57
C ILE A 30 3.33 4.20 -22.54
N LEU A 31 2.00 4.18 -22.46
CA LEU A 31 1.21 2.95 -22.28
C LEU A 31 0.82 2.28 -23.59
N GLU A 32 0.52 3.04 -24.64
CA GLU A 32 -0.02 2.55 -25.91
C GLU A 32 0.83 1.44 -26.54
N PRO A 33 2.18 1.55 -26.64
CA PRO A 33 2.98 0.55 -27.34
C PRO A 33 2.88 -0.85 -26.72
N THR A 34 2.64 -0.92 -25.41
CA THR A 34 2.51 -2.19 -24.68
C THR A 34 1.03 -2.58 -24.57
N CYS A 35 0.19 -1.68 -24.05
CA CYS A 35 -1.17 -1.99 -23.64
C CYS A 35 -2.14 -2.22 -24.80
N SER A 36 -1.92 -1.57 -25.95
CA SER A 36 -2.75 -1.79 -27.15
C SER A 36 -2.56 -3.17 -27.77
N THR A 37 -1.42 -3.81 -27.50
CA THR A 37 -1.11 -5.17 -28.01
C THR A 37 -1.77 -6.27 -27.19
N ILE A 38 -2.34 -5.93 -26.03
CA ILE A 38 -2.99 -6.87 -25.14
C ILE A 38 -4.44 -7.10 -25.59
N GLN A 39 -4.75 -8.34 -25.94
CA GLN A 39 -6.09 -8.77 -26.33
C GLN A 39 -6.92 -9.19 -25.11
N HIS A 40 -6.35 -10.01 -24.22
CA HIS A 40 -7.06 -10.59 -23.09
C HIS A 40 -6.33 -10.33 -21.77
N TRP A 41 -6.72 -9.25 -21.09
CA TRP A 41 -6.13 -8.84 -19.80
C TRP A 41 -6.31 -9.86 -18.66
N ASP A 42 -7.19 -10.85 -18.80
CA ASP A 42 -7.41 -11.96 -17.88
C ASP A 42 -6.64 -13.24 -18.27
N ASN A 43 -5.98 -13.26 -19.42
CA ASN A 43 -5.17 -14.39 -19.87
C ASN A 43 -3.82 -14.42 -19.15
N THR A 44 -3.60 -15.49 -18.38
CA THR A 44 -2.37 -15.65 -17.59
C THR A 44 -1.10 -15.69 -18.45
N VAL A 45 -1.12 -16.40 -19.58
CA VAL A 45 0.06 -16.61 -20.43
C VAL A 45 0.45 -15.31 -21.11
N GLU A 46 -0.52 -14.59 -21.65
CA GLU A 46 -0.33 -13.28 -22.27
C GLU A 46 0.20 -12.26 -21.25
N MET A 47 -0.39 -12.21 -20.06
CA MET A 47 0.05 -11.27 -19.04
C MET A 47 1.45 -11.59 -18.53
N LEU A 48 1.85 -12.86 -18.47
CA LEU A 48 3.21 -13.23 -18.10
C LEU A 48 4.23 -12.85 -19.17
N SER A 49 3.90 -13.03 -20.47
CA SER A 49 4.81 -12.65 -21.56
C SER A 49 5.02 -11.13 -21.65
N LYS A 50 4.05 -10.32 -21.20
CA LYS A 50 4.12 -8.86 -21.18
C LYS A 50 4.69 -8.24 -19.89
N ARG A 51 5.20 -9.05 -18.96
CA ARG A 51 5.64 -8.58 -17.62
C ARG A 51 6.65 -7.46 -17.65
N GLU A 52 7.74 -7.64 -18.39
CA GLU A 52 8.83 -6.66 -18.42
C GLU A 52 8.38 -5.35 -19.06
N GLU A 53 7.62 -5.44 -20.16
CA GLU A 53 7.08 -4.27 -20.88
C GLU A 53 6.14 -3.46 -19.97
N ILE A 54 5.20 -4.12 -19.29
CA ILE A 54 4.22 -3.45 -18.39
C ILE A 54 4.93 -2.78 -17.21
N ILE A 55 5.85 -3.50 -16.57
CA ILE A 55 6.65 -2.94 -15.45
C ILE A 55 7.49 -1.77 -15.95
N GLY A 56 8.07 -1.86 -17.14
CA GLY A 56 8.83 -0.80 -17.79
C GLY A 56 8.01 0.47 -17.99
N CYS A 57 6.80 0.36 -18.55
CA CYS A 57 5.88 1.48 -18.73
C CYS A 57 5.55 2.16 -17.39
N LEU A 58 5.19 1.37 -16.36
CA LEU A 58 4.86 1.91 -15.04
C LEU A 58 6.06 2.55 -14.35
N ASN A 59 7.26 1.97 -14.49
CA ASN A 59 8.50 2.59 -13.99
C ASN A 59 8.76 3.95 -14.62
N LYS A 60 8.53 4.07 -15.94
CA LYS A 60 8.68 5.34 -16.67
C LYS A 60 7.69 6.38 -16.17
N ILE A 61 6.40 6.03 -16.05
CA ILE A 61 5.37 6.91 -15.47
C ILE A 61 5.76 7.36 -14.06
N PHE A 62 6.16 6.42 -13.19
CA PHE A 62 6.47 6.74 -11.80
C PHE A 62 7.75 7.55 -11.63
N THR A 63 8.67 7.47 -12.60
CA THR A 63 9.88 8.30 -12.62
C THR A 63 9.56 9.70 -13.13
N GLU A 64 8.79 9.80 -14.23
CA GLU A 64 8.48 11.06 -14.91
C GLU A 64 7.53 11.94 -14.09
N PHE A 65 6.57 11.34 -13.38
CA PHE A 65 5.51 12.07 -12.66
C PHE A 65 5.60 11.97 -11.13
N LYS A 66 6.76 11.60 -10.58
CA LYS A 66 6.95 11.42 -9.12
C LYS A 66 6.55 12.64 -8.30
N ASP A 67 6.68 13.85 -8.84
CA ASP A 67 6.41 15.09 -8.12
C ASP A 67 4.90 15.41 -8.01
N TYR A 68 4.05 14.63 -8.69
CA TYR A 68 2.59 14.73 -8.64
C TYR A 68 1.95 13.76 -7.64
N GLN A 69 2.76 12.99 -6.92
CA GLN A 69 2.27 12.06 -5.90
C GLN A 69 1.53 12.81 -4.79
N LYS A 70 0.47 12.21 -4.26
CA LYS A 70 -0.34 12.79 -3.16
C LYS A 70 -0.34 11.86 -1.94
N PRO A 71 -0.37 12.41 -0.70
CA PRO A 71 -0.62 11.60 0.49
C PRO A 71 -1.86 10.73 0.33
N PHE A 72 -1.75 9.45 0.68
CA PHE A 72 -2.81 8.47 0.42
C PHE A 72 -3.14 7.61 1.64
N LEU A 73 -2.13 7.08 2.33
CA LEU A 73 -2.33 6.16 3.45
C LEU A 73 -1.51 6.58 4.66
N LEU A 74 -2.20 6.77 5.78
CA LEU A 74 -1.60 6.95 7.10
C LEU A 74 -1.33 5.59 7.73
N HIS A 75 -0.06 5.30 8.02
CA HIS A 75 0.38 4.06 8.65
C HIS A 75 1.00 4.36 10.02
N PRO A 76 0.21 4.22 11.11
CA PRO A 76 0.73 4.36 12.47
C PRO A 76 1.81 3.32 12.75
N ILE A 77 2.88 3.73 13.43
CA ILE A 77 3.93 2.84 13.90
C ILE A 77 4.11 3.00 15.40
N TRP A 78 4.42 1.88 16.07
CA TRP A 78 4.75 1.86 17.48
C TRP A 78 5.98 1.00 17.73
N LYS A 79 6.72 1.35 18.78
CA LYS A 79 7.94 0.64 19.18
C LYS A 79 7.69 -0.13 20.48
N THR A 80 8.07 -1.40 20.46
CA THR A 80 8.05 -2.28 21.64
C THR A 80 9.47 -2.53 22.17
N LEU A 81 9.56 -2.98 23.42
CA LEU A 81 10.81 -3.42 24.04
C LEU A 81 11.19 -4.82 23.54
N GLY A 82 11.92 -4.87 22.43
CA GLY A 82 12.30 -6.12 21.78
C GLY A 82 11.06 -6.91 21.32
N LYS A 83 10.94 -8.17 21.73
CA LYS A 83 9.79 -9.04 21.44
C LYS A 83 8.66 -8.94 22.45
N SER A 84 8.85 -8.19 23.55
CA SER A 84 7.82 -7.98 24.58
C SER A 84 6.67 -7.14 24.01
N PRO A 85 5.42 -7.33 24.47
CA PRO A 85 4.31 -6.46 24.10
C PRO A 85 4.42 -5.04 24.71
N ILE A 86 5.34 -4.81 25.65
CA ILE A 86 5.52 -3.51 26.33
C ILE A 86 6.02 -2.45 25.35
N ILE A 87 5.36 -1.28 25.33
CA ILE A 87 5.71 -0.13 24.48
C ILE A 87 6.87 0.66 25.08
N ASP A 88 7.80 1.14 24.23
CA ASP A 88 8.92 2.02 24.63
C ASP A 88 8.37 3.34 25.21
N LYS A 89 8.77 3.70 26.43
CA LYS A 89 8.23 4.89 27.11
C LYS A 89 8.65 6.21 26.45
N GLY A 90 9.86 6.27 25.90
CA GLY A 90 10.48 7.49 25.40
C GLY A 90 10.26 7.76 23.91
N ASN A 91 10.21 6.70 23.10
CA ASN A 91 10.06 6.79 21.64
C ASN A 91 8.99 5.78 21.18
N ALA A 92 7.76 6.02 21.61
CA ALA A 92 6.65 5.07 21.51
C ALA A 92 6.01 5.05 20.13
N TYR A 93 5.64 6.21 19.59
CA TYR A 93 4.74 6.31 18.45
C TYR A 93 5.23 7.27 17.37
N ASP A 94 4.91 6.93 16.13
CA ASP A 94 5.06 7.82 14.98
C ASP A 94 4.00 7.47 13.92
N ILE A 95 4.03 8.20 12.82
CA ILE A 95 3.21 7.93 11.65
C ILE A 95 4.06 7.96 10.40
N PHE A 96 3.82 6.99 9.51
CA PHE A 96 4.39 7.01 8.17
C PHE A 96 3.27 7.30 7.17
N VAL A 97 3.48 8.31 6.32
CA VAL A 97 2.51 8.68 5.29
C VAL A 97 2.99 8.12 3.95
N TRP A 98 2.23 7.18 3.39
CA TRP A 98 2.46 6.71 2.03
C TRP A 98 1.73 7.63 1.07
N SER A 99 2.41 8.04 0.01
CA SER A 99 1.73 8.57 -1.16
C SER A 99 1.07 7.44 -1.97
N ASP A 100 0.16 7.83 -2.86
CA ASP A 100 -0.43 6.96 -3.88
C ASP A 100 0.65 6.29 -4.77
N PHE A 101 1.65 7.04 -5.20
CA PHE A 101 2.81 6.49 -5.91
C PHE A 101 3.60 5.54 -5.02
N ALA A 102 3.88 5.90 -3.76
CA ALA A 102 4.69 5.06 -2.87
C ALA A 102 4.03 3.72 -2.58
N ILE A 103 2.70 3.69 -2.33
CA ILE A 103 2.00 2.43 -2.10
C ILE A 103 1.98 1.57 -3.37
N CYS A 104 1.75 2.18 -4.54
CA CYS A 104 1.78 1.44 -5.81
C CYS A 104 3.18 0.93 -6.17
N ARG A 105 4.20 1.73 -5.87
CA ARG A 105 5.62 1.37 -6.08
C ARG A 105 5.93 0.04 -5.41
N THR A 106 5.39 -0.23 -4.21
CA THR A 106 5.66 -1.48 -3.48
C THR A 106 5.35 -2.74 -4.29
N PHE A 107 4.19 -2.81 -4.95
CA PHE A 107 3.80 -4.01 -5.70
C PHE A 107 4.47 -4.09 -7.06
N ILE A 108 4.77 -2.95 -7.70
CA ILE A 108 5.54 -2.93 -8.97
C ILE A 108 6.96 -3.44 -8.71
N ASP A 109 7.60 -2.95 -7.63
CA ASP A 109 8.94 -3.34 -7.20
C ASP A 109 9.07 -4.79 -6.78
N CYS A 110 8.02 -5.34 -6.15
CA CYS A 110 8.04 -6.73 -5.76
C CYS A 110 7.78 -7.63 -6.96
N ALA A 111 6.85 -7.26 -7.84
CA ALA A 111 6.57 -8.00 -9.07
C ALA A 111 7.78 -8.07 -10.02
N SER A 112 8.64 -7.06 -10.03
CA SER A 112 9.88 -7.06 -10.84
C SER A 112 10.98 -7.97 -10.30
N ARG A 113 10.91 -8.36 -9.03
CA ARG A 113 11.92 -9.21 -8.35
C ARG A 113 11.43 -10.64 -8.14
N GLU A 114 10.21 -10.95 -8.57
CA GLU A 114 9.65 -12.29 -8.47
C GLU A 114 10.40 -13.25 -9.39
N ARG A 115 10.79 -14.40 -8.82
CA ARG A 115 11.48 -15.47 -9.54
C ARG A 115 10.54 -16.55 -10.08
N ASP A 116 9.29 -16.57 -9.61
CA ASP A 116 8.26 -17.48 -10.13
C ASP A 116 7.60 -16.83 -11.34
N VAL A 117 8.11 -17.16 -12.52
CA VAL A 117 7.64 -16.66 -13.82
C VAL A 117 6.43 -17.43 -14.34
N GLY A 118 6.01 -18.53 -13.70
CA GLY A 118 4.94 -19.39 -14.21
C GLY A 118 3.52 -19.00 -13.79
N LYS A 119 3.37 -18.05 -12.84
CA LYS A 119 2.07 -17.68 -12.28
C LYS A 119 1.94 -16.18 -12.05
N VAL A 120 0.72 -15.67 -12.22
CA VAL A 120 0.39 -14.30 -11.80
C VAL A 120 0.21 -14.27 -10.29
N THR A 121 1.05 -13.53 -9.59
CA THR A 121 0.95 -13.33 -8.14
C THR A 121 -0.01 -12.20 -7.80
N ARG A 122 -0.37 -12.05 -6.52
CA ARG A 122 -1.16 -10.90 -6.03
C ARG A 122 -0.51 -9.55 -6.34
N LEU A 123 0.82 -9.47 -6.18
CA LEU A 123 1.58 -8.24 -6.42
C LEU A 123 1.63 -7.93 -7.92
N TYR A 124 1.88 -8.94 -8.76
CA TYR A 124 1.86 -8.74 -10.21
C TYR A 124 0.46 -8.44 -10.74
N ARG A 125 -0.59 -9.10 -10.22
CA ARG A 125 -1.99 -8.74 -10.52
C ARG A 125 -2.30 -7.28 -10.21
N SER A 126 -1.80 -6.77 -9.08
CA SER A 126 -1.95 -5.36 -8.70
C SER A 126 -1.27 -4.43 -9.72
N THR A 127 -0.08 -4.80 -10.18
CA THR A 127 0.65 -4.11 -11.26
C THR A 127 -0.15 -4.08 -12.56
N LEU A 128 -0.68 -5.23 -12.99
CA LEU A 128 -1.51 -5.34 -14.19
C LEU A 128 -2.77 -4.49 -14.12
N ARG A 129 -3.49 -4.53 -12.99
CA ARG A 129 -4.70 -3.73 -12.76
C ARG A 129 -4.41 -2.24 -12.79
N LEU A 130 -3.31 -1.79 -12.18
CA LEU A 130 -2.88 -0.39 -12.27
C LEU A 130 -2.62 0.03 -13.72
N ALA A 131 -1.88 -0.78 -14.49
CA ALA A 131 -1.61 -0.49 -15.90
C ALA A 131 -2.90 -0.40 -16.72
N ARG A 132 -3.82 -1.36 -16.55
CA ARG A 132 -5.12 -1.37 -17.25
C ARG A 132 -5.96 -0.14 -16.91
N ILE A 133 -6.06 0.22 -15.64
CA ILE A 133 -6.83 1.40 -15.21
C ILE A 133 -6.28 2.67 -15.85
N LEU A 134 -4.97 2.88 -15.76
CA LEU A 134 -4.34 4.07 -16.34
C LEU A 134 -4.51 4.10 -17.87
N TYR A 135 -4.41 2.96 -18.54
CA TYR A 135 -4.61 2.87 -19.98
C TYR A 135 -6.07 3.16 -20.40
N GLU A 136 -7.07 2.56 -19.75
CA GLU A 136 -8.49 2.83 -20.08
C GLU A 136 -8.85 4.31 -19.87
N LEU A 137 -8.31 4.92 -18.80
CA LEU A 137 -8.47 6.34 -18.50
C LEU A 137 -7.82 7.24 -19.55
N THR A 138 -6.67 6.85 -20.12
CA THR A 138 -6.05 7.64 -21.21
C THR A 138 -6.83 7.55 -22.52
N GLN A 139 -7.62 6.49 -22.73
CA GLN A 139 -8.47 6.35 -23.92
C GLN A 139 -9.80 7.10 -23.79
N THR A 140 -10.49 6.94 -22.66
CA THR A 140 -11.90 7.39 -22.56
C THR A 140 -12.20 8.36 -21.41
N ASP A 141 -11.21 8.70 -20.58
CA ASP A 141 -11.39 9.45 -19.32
C ASP A 141 -12.36 8.76 -18.32
N LYS A 142 -12.74 7.51 -18.60
CA LYS A 142 -13.63 6.65 -17.81
C LYS A 142 -13.02 5.26 -17.70
N VAL A 143 -13.41 4.53 -16.68
CA VAL A 143 -12.90 3.17 -16.43
C VAL A 143 -13.92 2.36 -15.64
N ASN A 144 -14.10 1.10 -16.00
CA ASN A 144 -14.97 0.19 -15.25
C ASN A 144 -14.12 -0.61 -14.24
N ILE A 145 -13.87 -0.01 -13.08
CA ILE A 145 -13.06 -0.60 -12.01
C ILE A 145 -13.63 -1.96 -11.57
N HIS A 146 -14.95 -2.05 -11.40
CA HIS A 146 -15.59 -3.29 -10.99
C HIS A 146 -15.24 -4.42 -11.97
N ASN A 147 -15.36 -4.16 -13.28
CA ASN A 147 -15.04 -5.14 -14.31
C ASN A 147 -13.55 -5.54 -14.29
N ILE A 148 -12.64 -4.57 -14.17
CA ILE A 148 -11.20 -4.83 -14.08
C ILE A 148 -10.88 -5.78 -12.92
N TYR A 149 -11.43 -5.52 -11.74
CA TYR A 149 -11.14 -6.33 -10.56
C TYR A 149 -11.82 -7.71 -10.60
N THR A 150 -12.99 -7.82 -11.21
CA THR A 150 -13.69 -9.11 -11.38
C THR A 150 -13.03 -9.99 -12.44
N GLN A 151 -12.70 -9.44 -13.61
CA GLN A 151 -12.10 -10.20 -14.72
C GLN A 151 -10.66 -10.62 -14.43
N MET A 152 -9.84 -9.71 -13.90
CA MET A 152 -8.42 -9.95 -13.67
C MET A 152 -8.17 -10.63 -12.32
N ALA A 153 -8.94 -11.66 -11.97
CA ALA A 153 -8.81 -12.37 -10.71
C ALA A 153 -7.61 -13.34 -10.70
N PHE A 154 -7.28 -13.94 -11.86
CA PHE A 154 -6.20 -14.93 -12.05
C PHE A 154 -6.23 -16.09 -11.02
N ASN A 155 -7.43 -16.60 -10.70
CA ASN A 155 -7.64 -17.66 -9.70
C ASN A 155 -7.15 -17.33 -8.28
N LEU A 156 -6.87 -16.05 -8.00
CA LEU A 156 -6.50 -15.57 -6.68
C LEU A 156 -7.73 -14.99 -5.97
N GLN A 157 -7.81 -15.17 -4.65
CA GLN A 157 -8.83 -14.51 -3.83
C GLN A 157 -8.82 -12.99 -4.01
N THR A 158 -10.00 -12.39 -3.96
CA THR A 158 -10.23 -10.96 -4.26
C THR A 158 -10.56 -10.12 -3.04
N ASP A 159 -10.68 -10.71 -1.84
CA ASP A 159 -10.95 -9.99 -0.58
C ASP A 159 -9.78 -9.07 -0.15
N LYS A 160 -8.55 -9.46 -0.51
CA LYS A 160 -7.30 -8.74 -0.25
C LYS A 160 -6.54 -8.59 -1.57
N GLU A 161 -6.05 -7.39 -1.81
CA GLU A 161 -5.27 -7.12 -3.00
C GLU A 161 -3.88 -7.74 -2.84
N PHE A 162 -3.16 -7.33 -1.79
CA PHE A 162 -1.88 -7.90 -1.38
C PHE A 162 -1.58 -7.58 0.09
N ALA A 163 -0.52 -8.19 0.63
CA ALA A 163 0.01 -7.88 1.95
C ALA A 163 1.52 -7.60 1.86
N LEU A 164 2.00 -6.64 2.67
CA LEU A 164 3.40 -6.29 2.80
C LEU A 164 3.86 -6.57 4.22
N ASN A 165 4.84 -7.47 4.37
CA ASN A 165 5.50 -7.68 5.65
C ASN A 165 6.59 -6.63 5.89
N GLY A 166 7.14 -6.61 7.11
CA GLY A 166 8.17 -5.65 7.51
C GLY A 166 9.45 -5.70 6.66
N LYS A 167 9.83 -6.87 6.10
CA LYS A 167 10.99 -6.98 5.20
C LYS A 167 10.74 -6.25 3.88
N MET A 168 9.51 -6.29 3.38
CA MET A 168 9.11 -5.59 2.15
C MET A 168 9.04 -4.08 2.36
N THR A 169 8.35 -3.63 3.41
CA THR A 169 8.15 -2.19 3.68
C THR A 169 9.42 -1.47 4.14
N ARG A 170 10.36 -2.17 4.79
CA ARG A 170 11.60 -1.57 5.36
C ARG A 170 12.38 -0.69 4.37
N ARG A 171 12.47 -1.10 3.10
CA ARG A 171 13.22 -0.34 2.09
C ARG A 171 12.58 1.01 1.76
N PHE A 172 11.27 1.11 1.87
CA PHE A 172 10.50 2.33 1.58
C PHE A 172 10.38 3.23 2.82
N MET A 173 10.45 2.64 4.02
CA MET A 173 10.37 3.35 5.30
C MET A 173 11.78 3.59 5.91
N ASN A 174 12.77 3.89 5.07
CA ASN A 174 14.14 4.08 5.53
C ASN A 174 14.34 5.49 6.12
N HIS A 175 13.97 5.66 7.37
CA HIS A 175 14.09 6.93 8.09
C HIS A 175 14.54 6.69 9.55
N PRO A 176 15.34 7.58 10.17
CA PRO A 176 15.77 7.43 11.58
C PRO A 176 14.61 7.27 12.57
N ARG A 177 13.47 7.92 12.31
CA ARG A 177 12.26 7.83 13.15
C ARG A 177 11.63 6.43 13.22
N ARG A 178 12.02 5.51 12.32
CA ARG A 178 11.64 4.10 12.47
C ARG A 178 12.27 3.45 13.70
N TYR A 179 13.44 3.92 14.15
CA TYR A 179 14.13 3.44 15.35
C TYR A 179 13.85 4.32 16.56
N ASN A 180 13.70 5.62 16.33
CA ASN A 180 13.39 6.62 17.35
C ASN A 180 12.09 7.38 16.97
N PRO A 181 10.91 6.74 17.15
CA PRO A 181 9.62 7.41 16.98
C PRO A 181 9.52 8.72 17.75
N ILE A 182 8.84 9.72 17.19
CA ILE A 182 8.85 11.08 17.75
C ILE A 182 8.02 11.24 19.04
N MET A 183 6.96 10.46 19.24
CA MET A 183 6.04 10.65 20.37
C MET A 183 6.33 9.68 21.52
N LYS A 184 6.17 10.17 22.75
CA LYS A 184 6.30 9.39 23.99
C LYS A 184 5.05 8.57 24.27
N LEU A 185 5.19 7.54 25.10
CA LEU A 185 4.07 6.71 25.56
C LEU A 185 2.98 7.54 26.25
N SER A 186 3.38 8.53 27.06
CA SER A 186 2.44 9.42 27.77
C SER A 186 1.49 10.17 26.85
N SER A 187 1.78 10.30 25.55
CA SER A 187 0.88 10.96 24.60
C SER A 187 -0.48 10.25 24.49
N ILE A 188 -0.56 8.96 24.84
CA ILE A 188 -1.80 8.18 24.77
C ILE A 188 -2.84 8.61 25.82
N THR A 189 -2.42 9.23 26.93
CA THR A 189 -3.35 9.70 27.99
C THR A 189 -4.21 10.87 27.53
N ASN A 190 -3.76 11.60 26.51
CA ASN A 190 -4.54 12.67 25.88
C ASN A 190 -5.60 12.14 24.91
N VAL A 191 -5.55 10.84 24.57
CA VAL A 191 -6.44 10.18 23.62
C VAL A 191 -7.40 9.24 24.35
N ILE A 192 -6.87 8.42 25.24
CA ILE A 192 -7.63 7.49 26.08
C ILE A 192 -7.85 8.16 27.43
N MET A 193 -9.09 8.61 27.66
CA MET A 193 -9.50 9.35 28.86
C MET A 193 -10.56 8.57 29.64
N ASN A 194 -10.84 8.99 30.88
CA ASN A 194 -11.97 8.53 31.70
C ASN A 194 -12.07 6.99 31.82
N GLY A 195 -10.94 6.32 32.01
CA GLY A 195 -10.92 4.86 32.14
C GLY A 195 -11.14 4.08 30.84
N GLY A 196 -11.13 4.73 29.66
CA GLY A 196 -11.37 4.06 28.37
C GLY A 196 -10.38 2.93 28.03
N HIS A 197 -9.22 2.86 28.71
CA HIS A 197 -8.30 1.74 28.59
C HIS A 197 -8.91 0.41 29.09
N LYS A 198 -9.92 0.46 29.97
CA LYS A 198 -10.64 -0.72 30.50
C LYS A 198 -11.58 -1.34 29.46
N GLU A 199 -11.98 -0.59 28.46
CA GLU A 199 -12.86 -1.05 27.36
C GLU A 199 -12.07 -1.68 26.20
N LEU A 200 -10.73 -1.69 26.27
CA LEU A 200 -9.91 -2.31 25.24
C LEU A 200 -10.14 -3.83 25.22
N SER A 201 -10.57 -4.35 24.07
CA SER A 201 -10.68 -5.78 23.79
C SER A 201 -9.49 -6.22 22.94
N PRO A 202 -8.41 -6.79 23.53
CA PRO A 202 -7.14 -7.00 22.84
C PRO A 202 -7.20 -8.18 21.84
N GLU A 203 -7.76 -7.95 20.65
CA GLU A 203 -7.75 -8.91 19.54
C GLU A 203 -6.52 -8.70 18.64
N ARG A 204 -6.07 -7.44 18.48
CA ARG A 204 -4.95 -7.08 17.61
C ARG A 204 -3.71 -6.72 18.41
N ARG A 205 -2.54 -6.89 17.77
CA ARG A 205 -1.23 -6.73 18.43
C ARG A 205 -1.03 -5.37 19.11
N PHE A 206 -1.57 -4.29 18.53
CA PHE A 206 -1.44 -2.98 19.16
C PHE A 206 -2.34 -2.83 20.39
N ASP A 207 -3.59 -3.28 20.30
CA ASP A 207 -4.53 -3.28 21.43
C ASP A 207 -3.99 -4.11 22.60
N GLN A 208 -3.35 -5.24 22.30
CA GLN A 208 -2.63 -6.04 23.28
C GLN A 208 -1.46 -5.27 23.93
N SER A 209 -0.61 -4.64 23.10
CA SER A 209 0.50 -3.80 23.59
C SER A 209 0.01 -2.64 24.46
N LEU A 210 -1.08 -1.98 24.06
CA LEU A 210 -1.72 -0.93 24.82
C LEU A 210 -2.29 -1.48 26.12
N TYR A 211 -3.05 -2.58 26.10
CA TYR A 211 -3.63 -3.18 27.29
C TYR A 211 -2.58 -3.47 28.37
N TYR A 212 -1.47 -4.13 28.01
CA TYR A 212 -0.40 -4.41 28.97
C TYR A 212 0.32 -3.16 29.46
N THR A 213 0.51 -2.17 28.60
CA THR A 213 1.25 -0.95 28.96
C THR A 213 0.38 0.05 29.73
N ALA A 214 -0.91 0.12 29.40
CA ALA A 214 -1.90 1.01 30.00
C ALA A 214 -2.17 0.66 31.47
N GLN A 215 -2.13 -0.63 31.83
CA GLN A 215 -2.26 -1.05 33.22
C GLN A 215 -1.20 -0.43 34.14
N GLU A 216 0.00 -0.09 33.65
CA GLU A 216 0.98 0.67 34.43
C GLU A 216 0.79 2.18 34.32
N LEU A 217 0.36 2.66 33.15
CA LEU A 217 0.27 4.08 32.84
C LEU A 217 -0.90 4.78 33.55
N PHE A 218 -2.00 4.06 33.78
CA PHE A 218 -3.23 4.58 34.38
C PHE A 218 -3.49 4.04 35.81
N LYS A 219 -2.44 3.60 36.52
CA LYS A 219 -2.58 3.09 37.91
C LYS A 219 -3.08 4.15 38.90
N ASP A 220 -2.82 5.42 38.61
CA ASP A 220 -3.12 6.55 39.51
C ASP A 220 -4.50 7.19 39.23
N ASP A 221 -5.27 6.69 38.26
CA ASP A 221 -6.64 7.15 37.93
C ASP A 221 -7.74 6.32 38.65
N ALA A 222 -7.38 5.58 39.70
CA ALA A 222 -8.27 4.69 40.47
C ALA A 222 -8.57 5.23 41.87
#